data_AF-A0A3Q1AWQ8-F1
#
_entry.id   AF-A0A3Q1AWQ8-F1
#
_cell.length_a   1.000
_cell.length_b   1.000
_cell.length_c   1.000
_cell.angle_alpha   90.00
_cell.angle_beta   90.00
_cell.angle_gamma   90.00
#
_symmetry.space_group_name_H-M   'P 1'
#
loop_
_entity.id
_entity.type
_entity.pdbx_description
1 polymer ?
#
loop_
_entity_poly.entity_id
_entity_poly.type
_entity_poly.pdbx_seq_one_letter_code
_entity_poly.pdbx_strand_id
1 'polypeptide(L)'
;ILWLIQCTSVGVLNESKSELNQCFWCFSGQMTDLLFMEKDLVSSLKDYIRAEEHKLEQIKKWADRLDVLSSAATQDPEGFLGHPVNAFKLIKRLNTEWRELERLVLRNMSGAFISNLTIQRKNFPNDDDQTGAAKAMMRLQDTYQLDTNIISTGELPGSSSVASLTVDDCYDLGKVAYSEADYYHTELWMVQTLKQLDQGETSNLVDAITVLDYLIDSAYQQGELERELNFTKRLLELDPTDQQVNWEMKDIEYELFNQKKVEATEEAEGRQRRKSRGRPDDDLFHMRKYEQLCRGEGIRMTPRRQSRLFCRYYNNNRHPRYVIGPVRQEDEWDHPRIVRYHNIVSDKEMEKVKELAKPRLHRSEVVGEETVHFRISQSAFLRAYEDPVVDKINQRIEDITGLDITTADDLQVANYGIGGQYEPHLDFRQKDEPEEFEELGSGNRIATWLLYMSDVPAGGATVFTEVGAAVQPIKGTAVFWYNLFPSGEGDYRTEHAACPVLVGSKWVSNKWIRERGQEFRRHCGLQETD
;
A
#
# COMPACT_ATOMS: atom_id res chain seq x y z
N ILE A 1 48.02 -48.35 8.02
CA ILE A 1 47.87 -46.93 7.64
C ILE A 1 46.40 -46.58 7.92
N LEU A 2 46.06 -46.38 9.21
CA LEU A 2 45.63 -45.10 9.84
C LEU A 2 44.25 -44.63 9.33
N TRP A 3 43.13 -44.91 10.04
CA TRP A 3 42.48 -44.14 11.15
C TRP A 3 41.63 -42.92 10.70
N LEU A 4 40.35 -42.91 11.14
CA LEU A 4 39.52 -41.76 11.64
C LEU A 4 38.59 -40.87 10.75
N ILE A 5 37.37 -40.68 11.31
CA ILE A 5 36.55 -39.44 11.50
C ILE A 5 35.90 -38.84 10.22
N GLN A 6 34.56 -38.80 10.02
CA GLN A 6 33.43 -38.17 10.75
C GLN A 6 33.27 -36.64 10.47
N CYS A 7 32.02 -36.24 10.20
CA CYS A 7 31.40 -34.89 10.24
C CYS A 7 31.22 -34.03 8.95
N THR A 8 29.94 -33.89 8.59
CA THR A 8 29.16 -32.66 8.24
C THR A 8 29.66 -31.77 7.10
N SER A 9 28.89 -31.51 6.05
CA SER A 9 27.73 -30.60 6.14
C SER A 9 26.85 -30.66 4.88
N VAL A 10 25.55 -30.85 5.11
CA VAL A 10 24.47 -30.52 4.18
C VAL A 10 24.32 -29.01 4.22
N GLY A 11 24.75 -28.33 3.17
CA GLY A 11 24.54 -26.89 2.99
C GLY A 11 23.16 -26.65 2.39
N VAL A 12 22.18 -26.44 3.27
CA VAL A 12 20.93 -25.77 2.96
C VAL A 12 21.30 -24.34 2.53
N LEU A 13 21.14 -23.99 1.25
CA LEU A 13 21.06 -22.59 0.85
C LEU A 13 19.69 -22.09 1.28
N ASN A 14 19.67 -21.67 2.54
CA ASN A 14 18.66 -20.84 3.15
C ASN A 14 18.90 -19.43 2.59
N GLU A 15 18.44 -19.18 1.37
CA GLU A 15 18.32 -17.80 0.88
C GLU A 15 17.38 -17.06 1.85
N SER A 16 17.88 -15.96 2.38
CA SER A 16 17.22 -15.03 3.27
C SER A 16 15.90 -14.57 2.67
N LYS A 17 14.80 -15.20 3.08
CA LYS A 17 13.42 -14.72 2.84
C LYS A 17 13.15 -13.33 3.43
N SER A 18 14.11 -12.69 4.10
CA SER A 18 13.94 -11.38 4.74
C SER A 18 13.93 -10.19 3.76
N GLU A 19 14.42 -10.34 2.54
CA GLU A 19 14.55 -9.21 1.60
C GLU A 19 13.39 -9.12 0.58
N LEU A 20 12.56 -10.17 0.47
CA LEU A 20 11.40 -10.21 -0.43
C LEU A 20 10.13 -9.54 0.15
N ASN A 21 10.09 -9.19 1.43
CA ASN A 21 8.84 -8.91 2.14
C ASN A 21 8.36 -7.45 2.17
N GLN A 22 9.12 -6.47 1.70
CA GLN A 22 8.71 -5.06 1.96
C GLN A 22 7.64 -4.48 1.00
N CYS A 23 7.04 -5.26 0.09
CA CYS A 23 5.86 -4.77 -0.65
C CYS A 23 4.77 -5.82 -0.89
N PHE A 24 4.32 -6.46 0.18
CA PHE A 24 3.11 -7.28 0.18
C PHE A 24 1.85 -6.51 -0.29
N TRP A 25 1.82 -5.20 -0.06
CA TRP A 25 0.73 -4.29 -0.49
C TRP A 25 0.74 -3.92 -1.97
N CYS A 26 1.85 -4.18 -2.67
CA CYS A 26 1.97 -3.90 -4.10
C CYS A 26 1.12 -4.84 -4.96
N PHE A 27 0.71 -6.02 -4.46
CA PHE A 27 0.09 -7.04 -5.29
C PHE A 27 -1.40 -7.22 -4.99
N SER A 28 -2.22 -6.64 -5.87
CA SER A 28 -3.66 -6.90 -5.89
C SER A 28 -4.00 -8.39 -6.01
N GLY A 29 -3.14 -9.20 -6.64
CA GLY A 29 -3.33 -10.64 -6.78
C GLY A 29 -3.12 -11.44 -5.49
N GLN A 30 -2.03 -11.23 -4.74
CA GLN A 30 -1.77 -11.93 -3.47
C GLN A 30 -2.81 -11.50 -2.45
N MET A 31 -3.17 -10.22 -2.41
CA MET A 31 -4.26 -9.75 -1.57
C MET A 31 -5.58 -10.44 -1.88
N THR A 32 -5.87 -10.66 -3.16
CA THR A 32 -7.06 -11.42 -3.57
C THR A 32 -6.99 -12.87 -3.06
N ASP A 33 -5.83 -13.52 -3.15
CA ASP A 33 -5.62 -14.89 -2.66
C ASP A 33 -5.79 -14.98 -1.13
N LEU A 34 -5.31 -13.98 -0.39
CA LEU A 34 -5.48 -13.90 1.07
C LEU A 34 -6.94 -13.72 1.48
N LEU A 35 -7.72 -12.92 0.73
CA LEU A 35 -9.15 -12.78 1.00
C LEU A 35 -9.90 -14.12 0.83
N PHE A 36 -9.55 -14.89 -0.21
CA PHE A 36 -10.11 -16.23 -0.37
C PHE A 36 -9.66 -17.19 0.74
N MET A 37 -8.40 -17.09 1.16
CA MET A 37 -7.87 -17.88 2.27
C MET A 37 -8.57 -17.57 3.60
N GLU A 38 -8.77 -16.29 3.91
CA GLU A 38 -9.51 -15.85 5.10
C GLU A 38 -10.94 -16.39 5.07
N LYS A 39 -11.63 -16.28 3.93
CA LYS A 39 -12.98 -16.82 3.74
C LYS A 39 -13.04 -18.32 4.03
N ASP A 40 -12.06 -19.08 3.56
CA ASP A 40 -11.97 -20.53 3.81
C ASP A 40 -11.71 -20.84 5.29
N LEU A 41 -10.85 -20.05 5.96
CA LEU A 41 -10.61 -20.16 7.40
C LEU A 41 -11.85 -19.83 8.22
N VAL A 42 -12.63 -18.82 7.83
CA VAL A 42 -13.92 -18.49 8.46
C VAL A 42 -14.91 -19.64 8.31
N SER A 43 -14.96 -20.30 7.13
CA SER A 43 -15.77 -21.50 6.95
C SER A 43 -15.31 -22.63 7.89
N SER A 44 -14.00 -22.87 7.96
CA SER A 44 -13.42 -23.87 8.86
C SER A 44 -13.69 -23.57 10.34
N LEU A 45 -13.70 -22.29 10.73
CA LEU A 45 -14.03 -21.86 12.08
C LEU A 45 -15.51 -22.15 12.41
N LYS A 46 -16.42 -21.88 11.46
CA LYS A 46 -17.85 -22.21 11.62
C LYS A 46 -18.10 -23.70 11.77
N ASP A 47 -17.31 -24.55 11.11
CA ASP A 47 -17.41 -26.01 11.27
C ASP A 47 -16.93 -26.45 12.65
N TYR A 48 -15.84 -25.86 13.15
CA TYR A 48 -15.38 -26.06 14.51
C TYR A 48 -16.44 -25.66 15.55
N ILE A 49 -17.03 -24.46 15.40
CA ILE A 49 -18.08 -23.96 16.31
C ILE A 49 -19.26 -24.94 16.35
N ARG A 50 -19.77 -25.36 15.18
CA ARG A 50 -20.87 -26.34 15.10
C ARG A 50 -20.53 -27.67 15.78
N ALA A 51 -19.28 -28.11 15.66
CA ALA A 51 -18.81 -29.34 16.28
C ALA A 51 -18.73 -29.24 17.82
N GLU A 52 -18.27 -28.10 18.34
CA GLU A 52 -18.28 -27.79 19.79
C GLU A 52 -19.71 -27.61 20.32
N GLU A 53 -20.60 -26.93 19.60
CA GLU A 53 -22.01 -26.81 19.99
C GLU A 53 -22.69 -28.18 20.11
N HIS A 54 -22.46 -29.07 19.14
CA HIS A 54 -23.00 -30.42 19.17
C HIS A 54 -22.41 -31.27 20.32
N LYS A 55 -21.13 -31.08 20.66
CA LYS A 55 -20.52 -31.71 21.84
C LYS A 55 -21.12 -31.15 23.12
N LEU A 56 -21.26 -29.84 23.23
CA LEU A 56 -21.84 -29.16 24.38
C LEU A 56 -23.29 -29.59 24.60
N GLU A 57 -24.08 -29.72 23.54
CA GLU A 57 -25.47 -30.19 23.61
C GLU A 57 -25.58 -31.62 24.15
N GLN A 58 -24.65 -32.51 23.76
CA GLN A 58 -24.59 -33.86 24.34
C GLN A 58 -24.23 -33.82 25.83
N ILE A 59 -23.28 -32.95 26.22
CA ILE A 59 -22.88 -32.78 27.63
C ILE A 59 -24.04 -32.23 28.45
N LYS A 60 -24.79 -31.24 27.94
CA LYS A 60 -26.00 -30.70 28.58
C LYS A 60 -27.04 -31.79 28.85
N LYS A 61 -27.38 -32.60 27.84
CA LYS A 61 -28.30 -33.74 27.99
C LYS A 61 -27.82 -34.76 29.02
N TRP A 62 -26.51 -34.99 29.10
CA TRP A 62 -25.91 -35.84 30.13
C TRP A 62 -26.07 -35.23 31.53
N ALA A 63 -25.79 -33.94 31.68
CA ALA A 63 -25.93 -33.21 32.95
C ALA A 63 -27.38 -33.23 33.45
N ASP A 64 -28.35 -32.91 32.59
CA ASP A 64 -29.78 -32.91 32.94
C ASP A 64 -30.25 -34.30 33.43
N ARG A 65 -29.79 -35.36 32.75
CA ARG A 65 -30.11 -36.74 33.16
C ARG A 65 -29.51 -37.09 34.51
N LEU A 66 -28.29 -36.63 34.78
CA LEU A 66 -27.60 -36.89 36.04
C LEU A 66 -28.24 -36.11 37.20
N ASP A 67 -28.72 -34.89 36.95
CA ASP A 67 -29.35 -34.02 37.95
C ASP A 67 -30.69 -34.59 38.47
N VAL A 68 -31.53 -35.09 37.56
CA VAL A 68 -32.78 -35.79 37.93
C VAL A 68 -32.48 -37.01 38.80
N LEU A 69 -31.44 -37.77 38.43
CA LEU A 69 -31.08 -39.00 39.13
C LEU A 69 -30.36 -38.77 40.47
N SER A 70 -29.60 -37.68 40.61
CA SER A 70 -28.93 -37.31 41.86
C SER A 70 -29.97 -36.80 42.86
N SER A 71 -30.90 -35.94 42.41
CA SER A 71 -31.98 -35.38 43.23
C SER A 71 -32.90 -36.46 43.80
N ALA A 72 -33.24 -37.48 43.02
CA ALA A 72 -34.04 -38.61 43.50
C ALA A 72 -33.27 -39.50 44.50
N ALA A 73 -31.94 -39.63 44.35
CA ALA A 73 -31.10 -40.47 45.21
C ALA A 73 -30.76 -39.80 46.56
N THR A 74 -30.75 -38.47 46.63
CA THR A 74 -30.43 -37.72 47.86
C THR A 74 -31.63 -37.50 48.78
N GLN A 75 -32.86 -37.62 48.28
CA GLN A 75 -34.08 -37.48 49.09
C GLN A 75 -34.32 -38.67 50.04
N ASP A 76 -33.96 -39.90 49.66
CA ASP A 76 -34.02 -41.10 50.49
C ASP A 76 -32.90 -42.09 50.13
N PRO A 77 -31.68 -41.92 50.67
CA PRO A 77 -30.53 -42.73 50.28
C PRO A 77 -30.66 -44.22 50.65
N GLU A 78 -31.19 -44.53 51.85
CA GLU A 78 -31.33 -45.91 52.31
C GLU A 78 -32.43 -46.66 51.54
N GLY A 79 -33.60 -46.04 51.33
CA GLY A 79 -34.67 -46.66 50.54
C GLY A 79 -34.31 -46.77 49.05
N PHE A 80 -33.58 -45.78 48.51
CA PHE A 80 -33.11 -45.82 47.12
C PHE A 80 -32.11 -46.96 46.90
N LEU A 81 -31.11 -47.11 47.79
CA LEU A 81 -30.08 -48.15 47.68
C LEU A 81 -30.58 -49.54 48.10
N GLY A 82 -31.67 -49.62 48.87
CA GLY A 82 -32.33 -50.88 49.23
C GLY A 82 -32.91 -51.63 48.03
N HIS A 83 -33.12 -50.98 46.88
CA HIS A 83 -33.59 -51.62 45.67
C HIS A 83 -32.42 -52.07 44.76
N PRO A 84 -32.27 -53.39 44.44
CA PRO A 84 -31.12 -53.91 43.71
C PRO A 84 -30.85 -53.26 42.35
N VAL A 85 -31.89 -52.81 41.65
CA VAL A 85 -31.76 -52.11 40.35
C VAL A 85 -31.09 -50.74 40.52
N ASN A 86 -31.42 -50.02 41.59
CA ASN A 86 -30.88 -48.69 41.86
C ASN A 86 -29.41 -48.78 42.28
N ALA A 87 -29.09 -49.75 43.15
CA ALA A 87 -27.72 -50.06 43.55
C ALA A 87 -26.84 -50.43 42.32
N PHE A 88 -27.33 -51.31 41.43
CA PHE A 88 -26.63 -51.64 40.20
C PHE A 88 -26.45 -50.42 39.27
N LYS A 89 -27.51 -49.61 39.08
CA LYS A 89 -27.45 -48.41 38.24
C LYS A 89 -26.48 -47.37 38.78
N LEU A 90 -26.39 -47.18 40.09
CA LEU A 90 -25.40 -46.29 40.71
C LEU A 90 -23.97 -46.79 40.48
N ILE A 91 -23.69 -48.07 40.73
CA ILE A 91 -22.37 -48.67 40.52
C ILE A 91 -21.96 -48.55 39.05
N LYS A 92 -22.86 -48.91 38.11
CA LYS A 92 -22.61 -48.76 36.67
C LYS A 92 -22.33 -47.31 36.30
N ARG A 93 -23.09 -46.37 36.87
CA ARG A 93 -22.93 -44.94 36.58
C ARG A 93 -21.54 -44.46 36.98
N LEU A 94 -21.14 -44.71 38.23
CA LEU A 94 -19.84 -44.31 38.77
C LEU A 94 -18.65 -45.02 38.09
N ASN A 95 -18.79 -46.30 37.72
CA ASN A 95 -17.69 -47.06 37.11
C ASN A 95 -17.55 -46.85 35.60
N THR A 96 -18.65 -46.67 34.87
CA THR A 96 -18.65 -46.66 33.40
C THR A 96 -19.17 -45.37 32.81
N GLU A 97 -20.36 -44.92 33.21
CA GLU A 97 -21.02 -43.77 32.56
C GLU A 97 -20.23 -42.45 32.77
N TRP A 98 -19.67 -42.24 33.96
CA TRP A 98 -18.79 -41.08 34.23
C TRP A 98 -17.49 -41.10 33.40
N ARG A 99 -16.92 -42.28 33.12
CA ARG A 99 -15.73 -42.40 32.25
C ARG A 99 -16.04 -42.06 30.80
N GLU A 100 -17.22 -42.42 30.30
CA GLU A 100 -17.65 -42.04 28.95
C GLU A 100 -17.90 -40.52 28.84
N LEU A 101 -18.46 -39.91 29.89
CA LEU A 101 -18.61 -38.46 29.96
C LEU A 101 -17.24 -37.77 29.97
N GLU A 102 -16.29 -38.23 30.78
CA GLU A 102 -14.91 -37.73 30.81
C GLU A 102 -14.28 -37.79 29.41
N ARG A 103 -14.44 -38.92 28.70
CA ARG A 103 -13.94 -39.09 27.32
C ARG A 103 -14.56 -38.10 26.34
N LEU A 104 -15.86 -37.82 26.47
CA LEU A 104 -16.54 -36.82 25.64
C LEU A 104 -16.03 -35.41 25.93
N VAL A 105 -15.87 -35.06 27.21
CA VAL A 105 -15.36 -33.74 27.65
C VAL A 105 -13.94 -33.49 27.13
N LEU A 106 -13.05 -34.48 27.26
CA LEU A 106 -11.66 -34.40 26.83
C LEU A 106 -11.47 -34.48 25.30
N ARG A 107 -12.52 -34.82 24.54
CA ARG A 107 -12.43 -34.90 23.08
C ARG A 107 -12.17 -33.52 22.48
N ASN A 108 -11.04 -33.38 21.77
CA ASN A 108 -10.70 -32.16 21.06
C ASN A 108 -11.46 -32.06 19.72
N MET A 109 -12.26 -31.02 19.53
CA MET A 109 -12.94 -30.74 18.25
C MET A 109 -12.16 -29.76 17.35
N SER A 110 -11.11 -29.11 17.88
CA SER A 110 -10.34 -28.09 17.16
C SER A 110 -9.32 -28.65 16.17
N GLY A 111 -9.01 -29.95 16.21
CA GLY A 111 -7.89 -30.54 15.46
C GLY A 111 -7.89 -30.23 13.95
N ALA A 112 -9.04 -30.30 13.28
CA ALA A 112 -9.16 -29.98 11.86
C ALA A 112 -8.94 -28.48 11.58
N PHE A 113 -9.56 -27.62 12.38
CA PHE A 113 -9.40 -26.16 12.27
C PHE A 113 -7.95 -25.73 12.53
N ILE A 114 -7.33 -26.21 13.60
CA ILE A 114 -5.94 -25.88 13.93
C ILE A 114 -4.97 -26.38 12.85
N SER A 115 -5.22 -27.57 12.30
CA SER A 115 -4.41 -28.09 11.18
C SER A 115 -4.54 -27.23 9.94
N ASN A 116 -5.75 -26.84 9.55
CA ASN A 116 -5.99 -25.94 8.42
C ASN A 116 -5.32 -24.58 8.65
N LEU A 117 -5.53 -23.96 9.82
CA LEU A 117 -4.91 -22.70 10.21
C LEU A 117 -3.39 -22.79 10.15
N THR A 118 -2.79 -23.87 10.66
CA THR A 118 -1.32 -24.06 10.66
C THR A 118 -0.77 -24.18 9.23
N ILE A 119 -1.50 -24.80 8.31
CA ILE A 119 -1.09 -24.91 6.90
C ILE A 119 -1.15 -23.53 6.24
N GLN A 120 -2.26 -22.81 6.42
CA GLN A 120 -2.49 -21.50 5.79
C GLN A 120 -1.58 -20.41 6.36
N ARG A 121 -1.24 -20.48 7.65
CA ARG A 121 -0.35 -19.52 8.34
C ARG A 121 1.01 -19.35 7.67
N LYS A 122 1.48 -20.33 6.88
CA LYS A 122 2.74 -20.23 6.12
C LYS A 122 2.71 -19.14 5.04
N ASN A 123 1.52 -18.73 4.62
CA ASN A 123 1.28 -17.74 3.59
C ASN A 123 0.74 -16.42 4.17
N PHE A 124 0.60 -16.33 5.50
CA PHE A 124 0.12 -15.11 6.15
C PHE A 124 1.18 -14.01 6.06
N PRO A 125 0.73 -12.74 6.01
CA PRO A 125 1.64 -11.63 6.22
C PRO A 125 2.31 -11.70 7.59
N ASN A 126 3.51 -11.13 7.69
CA ASN A 126 4.29 -11.01 8.92
C ASN A 126 4.23 -9.57 9.49
N ASP A 127 4.95 -9.33 10.58
CA ASP A 127 4.98 -8.02 11.25
C ASP A 127 5.59 -6.91 10.35
N ASP A 128 6.52 -7.26 9.46
CA ASP A 128 7.09 -6.33 8.48
C ASP A 128 6.04 -5.90 7.44
N ASP A 129 5.18 -6.83 7.01
CA ASP A 129 4.09 -6.55 6.08
C ASP A 129 3.05 -5.61 6.70
N GLN A 130 2.76 -5.78 7.99
CA GLN A 130 1.89 -4.89 8.76
C GLN A 130 2.51 -3.50 8.91
N THR A 131 3.81 -3.43 9.24
CA THR A 131 4.54 -2.16 9.33
C THR A 131 4.60 -1.45 7.97
N GLY A 132 4.83 -2.20 6.89
CA GLY A 132 4.79 -1.69 5.52
C GLY A 132 3.41 -1.15 5.13
N ALA A 133 2.33 -1.77 5.61
CA ALA A 133 0.96 -1.28 5.46
C ALA A 133 0.78 0.12 6.05
N ALA A 134 1.20 0.26 7.31
CA ALA A 134 1.07 1.48 8.08
C ALA A 134 1.85 2.62 7.41
N LYS A 135 3.10 2.36 6.99
CA LYS A 135 3.91 3.33 6.24
C LYS A 135 3.26 3.74 4.92
N ALA A 136 2.66 2.79 4.19
CA ALA A 136 1.96 3.11 2.94
C ALA A 136 0.73 3.99 3.20
N MET A 137 0.01 3.77 4.31
CA MET A 137 -1.13 4.59 4.72
C MET A 137 -0.70 6.01 5.09
N MET A 138 0.39 6.18 5.85
CA MET A 138 0.96 7.50 6.17
C MET A 138 1.44 8.23 4.91
N ARG A 139 2.10 7.53 3.98
CA ARG A 139 2.48 8.13 2.69
C ARG A 139 1.26 8.65 1.92
N LEU A 140 0.15 7.89 1.91
CA LEU A 140 -1.10 8.33 1.30
C LEU A 140 -1.68 9.55 2.03
N GLN A 141 -1.59 9.55 3.36
CA GLN A 141 -2.00 10.66 4.21
C GLN A 141 -1.26 11.95 3.83
N ASP A 142 0.07 11.90 3.72
CA ASP A 142 0.89 13.04 3.33
C ASP A 142 0.59 13.52 1.91
N THR A 143 0.66 12.58 0.96
CA THR A 143 0.54 12.91 -0.47
C THR A 143 -0.80 13.59 -0.76
N TYR A 144 -1.88 13.07 -0.18
CA TYR A 144 -3.23 13.55 -0.42
C TYR A 144 -3.78 14.49 0.67
N GLN A 145 -2.98 14.85 1.68
CA GLN A 145 -3.38 15.68 2.81
C GLN A 145 -4.68 15.17 3.48
N LEU A 146 -4.73 13.87 3.73
CA LEU A 146 -5.91 13.23 4.30
C LEU A 146 -5.95 13.43 5.81
N ASP A 147 -7.12 13.79 6.31
CA ASP A 147 -7.36 13.84 7.74
C ASP A 147 -7.50 12.43 8.33
N THR A 148 -6.98 12.22 9.56
CA THR A 148 -7.06 10.92 10.24
C THR A 148 -8.49 10.46 10.46
N ASN A 149 -9.46 11.37 10.60
CA ASN A 149 -10.88 11.03 10.68
C ASN A 149 -11.41 10.45 9.36
N ILE A 150 -10.97 10.98 8.22
CA ILE A 150 -11.38 10.48 6.89
C ILE A 150 -10.84 9.06 6.69
N ILE A 151 -9.58 8.82 7.04
CA ILE A 151 -8.97 7.49 6.92
C ILE A 151 -9.62 6.50 7.90
N SER A 152 -9.79 6.89 9.17
CA SER A 152 -10.37 5.99 10.20
C SER A 152 -11.82 5.64 9.95
N THR A 153 -12.63 6.56 9.41
CA THR A 153 -14.02 6.25 9.02
C THR A 153 -14.12 5.51 7.69
N GLY A 154 -13.04 5.52 6.90
CA GLY A 154 -12.99 4.90 5.57
C GLY A 154 -13.75 5.69 4.49
N GLU A 155 -14.04 6.98 4.72
CA GLU A 155 -14.74 7.87 3.78
C GLU A 155 -13.77 8.53 2.79
N LEU A 156 -12.95 7.72 2.10
CA LEU A 156 -11.97 8.25 1.15
C LEU A 156 -12.62 8.87 -0.10
N PRO A 157 -11.99 9.89 -0.73
CA PRO A 157 -12.46 10.41 -2.00
C PRO A 157 -12.62 9.29 -3.05
N GLY A 158 -13.83 9.15 -3.60
CA GLY A 158 -14.13 8.15 -4.63
C GLY A 158 -14.51 6.76 -4.11
N SER A 159 -14.51 6.50 -2.79
CA SER A 159 -15.00 5.23 -2.22
C SER A 159 -15.31 5.31 -0.73
N SER A 160 -16.43 4.74 -0.31
CA SER A 160 -16.75 4.52 1.11
C SER A 160 -16.43 3.07 1.50
N SER A 161 -15.62 2.89 2.55
CA SER A 161 -15.36 1.58 3.14
C SER A 161 -16.58 1.06 3.91
N VAL A 162 -16.65 -0.26 4.07
CA VAL A 162 -17.62 -0.94 4.96
C VAL A 162 -17.06 -1.07 6.39
N ALA A 163 -15.74 -0.95 6.55
CA ALA A 163 -15.04 -1.06 7.82
C ALA A 163 -14.39 0.28 8.19
N SER A 164 -14.43 0.60 9.48
CA SER A 164 -13.72 1.70 10.12
C SER A 164 -12.58 1.17 10.98
N LEU A 165 -11.54 1.99 11.16
CA LEU A 165 -10.45 1.72 12.10
C LEU A 165 -10.96 1.91 13.53
N THR A 166 -10.68 0.91 14.36
CA THR A 166 -10.94 0.93 15.80
C THR A 166 -9.91 1.77 16.56
N VAL A 167 -10.15 1.98 17.86
CA VAL A 167 -9.17 2.59 18.78
C VAL A 167 -7.83 1.87 18.71
N ASP A 168 -7.86 0.53 18.67
CA ASP A 168 -6.65 -0.30 18.65
C ASP A 168 -5.89 -0.13 17.33
N ASP A 169 -6.60 -0.06 16.20
CA ASP A 169 -5.98 0.16 14.89
C ASP A 169 -5.30 1.54 14.80
N CYS A 170 -5.96 2.59 15.30
CA CYS A 170 -5.39 3.95 15.32
C CYS A 170 -4.16 4.03 16.24
N TYR A 171 -4.21 3.36 17.39
CA TYR A 171 -3.08 3.26 18.31
C TYR A 171 -1.88 2.53 17.68
N ASP A 172 -2.13 1.40 17.00
CA ASP A 172 -1.07 0.65 16.33
C ASP A 172 -0.42 1.45 15.19
N LEU A 173 -1.19 2.22 14.41
CA LEU A 173 -0.64 3.15 13.41
C LEU A 173 0.26 4.21 14.06
N GLY A 174 -0.20 4.82 15.16
CA GLY A 174 0.60 5.80 15.92
C GLY A 174 1.89 5.19 16.46
N LYS A 175 1.86 3.94 16.95
CA LYS A 175 3.05 3.24 17.45
C LYS A 175 4.06 2.92 16.34
N VAL A 176 3.57 2.51 15.17
CA VAL A 176 4.46 2.30 14.01
C VAL A 176 5.16 3.60 13.65
N ALA A 177 4.43 4.71 13.58
CA ALA A 177 5.01 6.04 13.33
C ALA A 177 6.07 6.41 14.38
N TYR A 178 5.76 6.19 15.66
CA TYR A 178 6.66 6.49 16.77
C TYR A 178 7.95 5.69 16.70
N SER A 179 7.86 4.40 16.36
CA SER A 179 9.04 3.51 16.24
C SER A 179 10.01 3.94 15.13
N GLU A 180 9.51 4.72 14.16
CA GLU A 180 10.29 5.25 13.04
C GLU A 180 10.73 6.71 13.28
N ALA A 181 10.52 7.23 14.50
CA ALA A 181 10.75 8.62 14.87
C ALA A 181 9.94 9.63 14.02
N ASP A 182 8.81 9.19 13.46
CA ASP A 182 7.84 10.07 12.81
C ASP A 182 6.85 10.60 13.85
N TYR A 183 7.32 11.57 14.63
CA TYR A 183 6.54 12.17 15.72
C TYR A 183 5.33 12.96 15.21
N TYR A 184 5.38 13.46 13.97
CA TYR A 184 4.26 14.15 13.34
C TYR A 184 3.08 13.20 13.11
N HIS A 185 3.30 12.05 12.46
CA HIS A 185 2.25 11.04 12.29
C HIS A 185 1.84 10.39 13.61
N THR A 186 2.79 10.22 14.55
CA THR A 186 2.47 9.74 15.90
C THR A 186 1.43 10.64 16.55
N GLU A 187 1.65 11.95 16.55
CA GLU A 187 0.71 12.91 17.13
C GLU A 187 -0.67 12.83 16.48
N LEU A 188 -0.72 12.82 15.14
CA LEU A 188 -1.99 12.75 14.40
C LEU A 188 -2.82 11.50 14.73
N TRP A 189 -2.18 10.33 14.75
CA TRP A 189 -2.86 9.07 15.01
C TRP A 189 -3.21 8.89 16.49
N MET A 190 -2.33 9.30 17.41
CA MET A 190 -2.61 9.25 18.85
C MET A 190 -3.72 10.23 19.26
N VAL A 191 -3.81 11.42 18.65
CA VAL A 191 -4.96 12.32 18.84
C VAL A 191 -6.26 11.68 18.35
N GLN A 192 -6.23 10.97 17.21
CA GLN A 192 -7.41 10.26 16.72
C GLN A 192 -7.82 9.10 17.65
N THR A 193 -6.84 8.35 18.20
CA THR A 193 -7.08 7.32 19.23
C THR A 193 -7.74 7.93 20.46
N LEU A 194 -7.21 9.03 20.99
CA LEU A 194 -7.76 9.71 22.16
C LEU A 194 -9.18 10.22 21.90
N LYS A 195 -9.43 10.75 20.69
CA LYS A 195 -10.76 11.20 20.27
C LYS A 195 -11.79 10.05 20.25
N GLN A 196 -11.40 8.86 19.78
CA GLN A 196 -12.29 7.69 19.78
C GLN A 196 -12.55 7.17 21.21
N LEU A 197 -11.53 7.18 22.08
CA LEU A 197 -11.69 6.86 23.50
C LEU A 197 -12.65 7.84 24.21
N ASP A 198 -12.51 9.15 23.96
CA ASP A 198 -13.38 10.20 24.51
C ASP A 198 -14.84 10.06 24.02
N GLN A 199 -15.05 9.46 22.83
CA GLN A 199 -16.38 9.15 22.29
C GLN A 199 -17.01 7.89 22.90
N GLY A 200 -16.30 7.18 23.78
CA GLY A 200 -16.79 6.04 24.53
C GLY A 200 -16.49 4.68 23.88
N GLU A 201 -15.62 4.63 22.88
CA GLU A 201 -15.11 3.35 22.36
C GLU A 201 -14.16 2.71 23.39
N THR A 202 -14.32 1.42 23.66
CA THR A 202 -13.57 0.70 24.68
C THR A 202 -12.46 -0.14 24.07
N SER A 203 -11.25 -0.03 24.61
CA SER A 203 -10.13 -0.92 24.29
C SER A 203 -9.70 -1.73 25.52
N ASN A 204 -9.20 -2.94 25.29
CA ASN A 204 -8.53 -3.76 26.32
C ASN A 204 -6.99 -3.61 26.27
N LEU A 205 -6.45 -2.94 25.25
CA LEU A 205 -5.02 -2.83 24.98
C LEU A 205 -4.46 -1.47 25.40
N VAL A 206 -5.26 -0.40 25.30
CA VAL A 206 -4.81 0.97 25.51
C VAL A 206 -5.83 1.79 26.30
N ASP A 207 -5.31 2.70 27.13
CA ASP A 207 -6.09 3.70 27.85
C ASP A 207 -5.62 5.13 27.51
N ALA A 208 -6.42 6.13 27.90
CA ALA A 208 -6.14 7.52 27.58
C ALA A 208 -4.81 8.04 28.17
N ILE A 209 -4.38 7.50 29.32
CA ILE A 209 -3.12 7.86 29.95
C ILE A 209 -1.95 7.42 29.08
N THR A 210 -1.94 6.16 28.64
CA THR A 210 -0.91 5.61 27.76
C THR A 210 -0.81 6.40 26.45
N VAL A 211 -1.94 6.81 25.87
CA VAL A 211 -1.96 7.63 24.64
C VAL A 211 -1.37 9.01 24.88
N LEU A 212 -1.68 9.65 26.01
CA LEU A 212 -1.15 10.96 26.37
C LEU A 212 0.38 10.93 26.57
N ASP A 213 0.94 9.85 27.11
CA ASP A 213 2.40 9.71 27.25
C ASP A 213 3.10 9.79 25.88
N TYR A 214 2.57 9.08 24.87
CA TYR A 214 3.09 9.16 23.49
C TYR A 214 2.93 10.56 22.89
N LEU A 215 1.83 11.25 23.18
CA LEU A 215 1.57 12.61 22.68
C LEU A 215 2.52 13.64 23.31
N ILE A 216 2.78 13.53 24.62
CA ILE A 216 3.71 14.41 25.33
C ILE A 216 5.12 14.22 24.78
N ASP A 217 5.62 12.99 24.68
CA ASP A 217 6.95 12.75 24.13
C ASP A 217 7.04 13.21 22.67
N SER A 218 6.04 12.89 21.83
CA SER A 218 6.03 13.34 20.43
C SER A 218 6.01 14.86 20.28
N ALA A 219 5.30 15.59 21.15
CA ALA A 219 5.28 17.06 21.15
C ALA A 219 6.62 17.65 21.61
N TYR A 220 7.23 17.04 22.64
CA TYR A 220 8.56 17.40 23.13
C TYR A 220 9.63 17.22 22.03
N GLN A 221 9.64 16.08 21.34
CA GLN A 221 10.59 15.79 20.26
C GLN A 221 10.44 16.76 19.07
N GLN A 222 9.23 17.28 18.83
CA GLN A 222 8.95 18.30 17.81
C GLN A 222 9.29 19.73 18.28
N GLY A 223 9.51 19.95 19.58
CA GLY A 223 9.75 21.27 20.18
C GLY A 223 8.50 22.13 20.31
N GLU A 224 7.31 21.53 20.28
CA GLU A 224 6.01 22.20 20.35
C GLU A 224 5.51 22.31 21.80
N LEU A 225 6.22 23.11 22.61
CA LEU A 225 6.00 23.23 24.07
C LEU A 225 4.55 23.57 24.46
N GLU A 226 3.82 24.34 23.64
CA GLU A 226 2.41 24.66 23.94
C GLU A 226 1.50 23.44 23.83
N ARG A 227 1.76 22.55 22.86
CA ARG A 227 1.00 21.30 22.71
C ARG A 227 1.35 20.31 23.80
N GLU A 228 2.66 20.18 24.07
CA GLU A 228 3.18 19.37 25.18
C GLU A 228 2.47 19.73 26.49
N LEU A 229 2.46 21.02 26.85
CA LEU A 229 1.79 21.51 28.06
C LEU A 229 0.29 21.16 28.11
N ASN A 230 -0.41 21.24 26.98
CA ASN A 230 -1.84 20.92 26.92
C ASN A 230 -2.08 19.42 27.15
N PHE A 231 -1.25 18.56 26.58
CA PHE A 231 -1.34 17.11 26.81
C PHE A 231 -0.98 16.76 28.26
N THR A 232 0.06 17.36 28.83
CA THR A 232 0.43 17.19 30.25
C THR A 232 -0.71 17.60 31.19
N LYS A 233 -1.38 18.72 30.91
CA LYS A 233 -2.56 19.17 31.67
C LYS A 233 -3.70 18.16 31.60
N ARG A 234 -3.97 17.63 30.40
CA ARG A 234 -4.99 16.61 30.21
C ARG A 234 -4.65 15.32 30.95
N LEU A 235 -3.38 14.94 31.01
CA LEU A 235 -2.93 13.77 31.78
C LEU A 235 -3.19 13.96 33.27
N LEU A 236 -2.85 15.14 33.83
CA LEU A 236 -3.10 15.46 35.24
C LEU A 236 -4.61 15.56 35.60
N GLU A 237 -5.48 15.83 34.63
CA GLU A 237 -6.94 15.73 34.84
C GLU A 237 -7.39 14.28 35.07
N LEU A 238 -6.72 13.32 34.43
CA LEU A 238 -7.03 11.89 34.51
C LEU A 238 -6.32 11.21 35.69
N ASP A 239 -5.07 11.57 35.96
CA ASP A 239 -4.32 11.16 37.15
C ASP A 239 -3.74 12.37 37.91
N PRO A 240 -4.53 12.97 38.82
CA PRO A 240 -4.07 14.09 39.64
C PRO A 240 -3.01 13.72 40.68
N THR A 241 -2.71 12.43 40.87
CA THR A 241 -1.81 11.96 41.92
C THR A 241 -0.36 11.85 41.47
N ASP A 242 -0.09 11.97 40.17
CA ASP A 242 1.25 11.93 39.61
C ASP A 242 2.02 13.24 39.94
N GLN A 243 2.92 13.14 40.92
CA GLN A 243 3.77 14.26 41.34
C GLN A 243 4.87 14.58 40.34
N GLN A 244 5.31 13.59 39.53
CA GLN A 244 6.36 13.78 38.54
C GLN A 244 5.82 14.62 37.38
N VAL A 245 4.67 14.26 36.82
CA VAL A 245 4.03 14.98 35.71
C VAL A 245 3.70 16.43 36.13
N ASN A 246 3.29 16.65 37.37
CA ASN A 246 3.04 18.00 37.89
C ASN A 246 4.31 18.86 38.00
N TRP A 247 5.47 18.25 38.23
CA TRP A 247 6.75 18.95 38.22
C TRP A 247 7.17 19.28 36.78
N GLU A 248 7.06 18.31 35.87
CA GLU A 248 7.32 18.49 34.42
C GLU A 248 6.46 19.62 33.83
N MET A 249 5.17 19.67 34.16
CA MET A 249 4.28 20.76 33.74
C MET A 249 4.81 22.15 34.12
N LYS A 250 5.32 22.30 35.35
CA LYS A 250 5.85 23.60 35.83
C LYS A 250 7.14 23.99 35.13
N ASP A 251 7.96 23.01 34.77
CA ASP A 251 9.19 23.23 34.01
C ASP A 251 8.86 23.73 32.59
N ILE A 252 7.93 23.06 31.90
CA ILE A 252 7.43 23.47 30.58
C ILE A 252 6.83 24.89 30.63
N GLU A 253 6.02 25.22 31.66
CA GLU A 253 5.46 26.57 31.84
C GLU A 253 6.56 27.64 32.04
N TYR A 254 7.63 27.31 32.75
CA TYR A 254 8.77 28.21 32.94
C TYR A 254 9.56 28.42 31.64
N GLU A 255 9.78 27.37 30.85
CA GLU A 255 10.43 27.48 29.55
C GLU A 255 9.62 28.34 28.57
N LEU A 256 8.30 28.12 28.46
CA LEU A 256 7.39 28.94 27.65
C LEU A 256 7.40 30.41 28.07
N PHE A 257 7.43 30.69 29.38
CA PHE A 257 7.52 32.05 29.89
C PHE A 257 8.82 32.74 29.47
N ASN A 258 9.94 32.02 29.52
CA ASN A 258 11.23 32.54 29.10
C ASN A 258 11.30 32.78 27.58
N GLN A 259 10.77 31.87 26.76
CA GLN A 259 10.70 32.05 25.31
C GLN A 259 9.90 33.30 24.94
N LYS A 260 8.69 33.47 25.50
CA LYS A 260 7.83 34.64 25.24
C LYS A 260 8.51 35.94 25.66
N LYS A 261 9.29 35.93 26.73
CA LYS A 261 10.08 37.09 27.18
C LYS A 261 11.20 37.42 26.20
N VAL A 262 11.88 36.42 25.65
CA VAL A 262 12.94 36.62 24.63
C VAL A 262 12.34 37.16 23.34
N GLU A 263 11.25 36.58 22.84
CA GLU A 263 10.57 37.02 21.61
C GLU A 263 10.05 38.45 21.72
N ALA A 264 9.44 38.82 22.85
CA ALA A 264 9.01 40.19 23.12
C ALA A 264 10.18 41.18 23.14
N THR A 265 11.38 40.73 23.52
CA THR A 265 12.60 41.55 23.50
C THR A 265 13.17 41.67 22.08
N GLU A 266 13.16 40.60 21.29
CA GLU A 266 13.61 40.59 19.89
C GLU A 266 12.71 41.42 18.96
N GLU A 267 11.39 41.36 19.16
CA GLU A 267 10.41 42.19 18.44
C GLU A 267 10.58 43.68 18.79
N ALA A 268 10.85 44.01 20.06
CA ALA A 268 11.14 45.37 20.50
C ALA A 268 12.46 45.92 19.93
N GLU A 269 13.42 45.04 19.61
CA GLU A 269 14.71 45.40 19.00
C GLU A 269 14.71 45.37 17.45
N GLY A 270 13.58 45.01 16.81
CA GLY A 270 13.44 44.99 15.34
C GLY A 270 14.34 43.98 14.62
N ARG A 271 14.81 42.93 15.32
CA ARG A 271 15.70 41.90 14.76
C ARG A 271 14.86 40.75 14.20
N GLN A 272 14.68 40.69 12.88
CA GLN A 272 14.10 39.52 12.23
C GLN A 272 15.04 38.31 12.36
N ARG A 273 14.54 37.21 12.95
CA ARG A 273 15.23 35.90 12.97
C ARG A 273 15.54 35.47 11.54
N ARG A 274 16.84 35.37 11.21
CA ARG A 274 17.30 34.58 10.06
C ARG A 274 16.98 33.12 10.37
N LYS A 275 15.95 32.56 9.73
CA LYS A 275 15.70 31.11 9.74
C LYS A 275 17.01 30.42 9.37
N SER A 276 17.48 29.54 10.25
CA SER A 276 18.63 28.68 9.99
C SER A 276 18.33 27.89 8.71
N ARG A 277 19.20 28.02 7.72
CA ARG A 277 19.20 27.18 6.53
C ARG A 277 19.50 25.75 6.99
N GLY A 278 18.45 24.94 7.15
CA GLY A 278 18.56 23.49 7.15
C GLY A 278 18.97 22.96 5.77
N ARG A 279 19.21 21.64 5.70
CA ARG A 279 19.55 20.77 4.55
C ARG A 279 18.99 21.22 3.18
N PRO A 280 19.63 20.84 2.05
CA PRO A 280 19.37 21.42 0.73
C PRO A 280 17.87 21.50 0.43
N ASP A 281 17.39 22.73 0.25
CA ASP A 281 15.98 23.14 0.10
C ASP A 281 15.30 22.51 -1.15
N ASP A 282 16.10 21.95 -2.05
CA ASP A 282 15.67 21.46 -3.37
C ASP A 282 14.87 20.15 -3.28
N ASP A 283 15.36 19.12 -2.58
CA ASP A 283 14.68 17.80 -2.53
C ASP A 283 13.28 17.92 -1.90
N LEU A 284 13.17 18.71 -0.83
CA LEU A 284 11.89 19.02 -0.18
C LEU A 284 10.96 19.84 -1.08
N PHE A 285 11.51 20.67 -1.98
CA PHE A 285 10.73 21.44 -2.95
C PHE A 285 10.22 20.56 -4.08
N HIS A 286 11.05 19.66 -4.63
CA HIS A 286 10.67 18.70 -5.66
C HIS A 286 9.58 17.73 -5.18
N MET A 287 9.72 17.21 -3.96
CA MET A 287 8.72 16.32 -3.37
C MET A 287 7.36 17.02 -3.17
N ARG A 288 7.35 18.27 -2.69
CA ARG A 288 6.12 19.06 -2.58
C ARG A 288 5.44 19.29 -3.92
N LYS A 289 6.21 19.57 -4.98
CA LYS A 289 5.66 19.78 -6.33
C LYS A 289 4.99 18.50 -6.85
N TYR A 290 5.62 17.35 -6.63
CA TYR A 290 5.06 16.04 -6.94
C TYR A 290 3.74 15.79 -6.20
N GLU A 291 3.70 15.98 -4.88
CA GLU A 291 2.50 15.76 -4.07
C GLU A 291 1.35 16.72 -4.45
N GLN A 292 1.67 18.00 -4.69
CA GLN A 292 0.71 18.99 -5.19
C GLN A 292 0.07 18.54 -6.51
N LEU A 293 0.87 17.99 -7.43
CA LEU A 293 0.36 17.47 -8.68
C LEU A 293 -0.55 16.26 -8.47
N CYS A 294 -0.21 15.37 -7.54
CA CYS A 294 -1.07 14.24 -7.18
C CYS A 294 -2.43 14.67 -6.61
N ARG A 295 -2.49 15.81 -5.91
CA ARG A 295 -3.74 16.42 -5.44
C ARG A 295 -4.50 17.22 -6.50
N GLY A 296 -3.94 17.38 -7.71
CA GLY A 296 -4.54 18.21 -8.76
C GLY A 296 -4.34 19.72 -8.55
N GLU A 297 -3.37 20.10 -7.71
CA GLU A 297 -2.96 21.49 -7.45
C GLU A 297 -1.91 22.00 -8.45
N GLY A 298 -1.68 21.25 -9.53
CA GLY A 298 -0.71 21.57 -10.57
C GLY A 298 -0.96 22.88 -11.33
N ILE A 299 -0.06 23.18 -12.26
CA ILE A 299 -0.14 24.38 -13.10
C ILE A 299 -1.42 24.31 -13.94
N ARG A 300 -2.40 25.15 -13.59
CA ARG A 300 -3.61 25.32 -14.39
C ARG A 300 -3.29 26.12 -15.64
N MET A 301 -3.54 25.53 -16.81
CA MET A 301 -3.41 26.26 -18.07
C MET A 301 -4.31 27.49 -18.06
N THR A 302 -3.81 28.60 -18.63
CA THR A 302 -4.68 29.75 -18.90
C THR A 302 -5.81 29.34 -19.85
N PRO A 303 -7.02 29.92 -19.76
CA PRO A 303 -8.11 29.58 -20.67
C PRO A 303 -7.73 29.69 -22.15
N ARG A 304 -6.85 30.65 -22.48
CA ARG A 304 -6.30 30.82 -23.83
C ARG A 304 -5.42 29.64 -24.26
N ARG A 305 -4.56 29.12 -23.39
CA ARG A 305 -3.72 27.95 -23.68
C ARG A 305 -4.58 26.68 -23.76
N GLN A 306 -5.51 26.51 -22.83
CA GLN A 306 -6.43 25.37 -22.82
C GLN A 306 -7.31 25.31 -24.07
N SER A 307 -7.75 26.46 -24.61
CA SER A 307 -8.53 26.51 -25.85
C SER A 307 -7.79 25.99 -27.10
N ARG A 308 -6.46 25.78 -27.00
CA ARG A 308 -5.63 25.20 -28.06
C ARG A 308 -5.50 23.69 -27.96
N LEU A 309 -5.95 23.07 -26.87
CA LEU A 309 -6.04 21.62 -26.75
C LEU A 309 -7.34 21.15 -27.40
N PHE A 310 -7.28 20.12 -28.24
CA PHE A 310 -8.46 19.64 -28.95
C PHE A 310 -8.46 18.13 -29.14
N CYS A 311 -9.66 17.56 -29.09
CA CYS A 311 -9.90 16.18 -29.46
C CYS A 311 -10.07 16.06 -30.98
N ARG A 312 -9.51 15.02 -31.58
CA ARG A 312 -9.51 14.80 -33.03
C ARG A 312 -9.56 13.33 -33.38
N TYR A 313 -10.04 13.06 -34.59
CA TYR A 313 -9.85 11.76 -35.25
C TYR A 313 -8.51 11.79 -35.99
N TYR A 314 -7.57 11.00 -35.50
CA TYR A 314 -6.20 10.92 -35.99
C TYR A 314 -6.01 9.67 -36.86
N ASN A 315 -5.43 9.85 -38.04
CA ASN A 315 -5.23 8.79 -39.02
C ASN A 315 -3.76 8.53 -39.36
N ASN A 316 -2.84 9.07 -38.55
CA ASN A 316 -1.40 9.01 -38.77
C ASN A 316 -0.98 9.22 -40.24
N ASN A 317 -1.19 10.43 -40.76
CA ASN A 317 -0.83 10.79 -42.14
C ASN A 317 -1.41 9.84 -43.20
N ARG A 318 -2.67 9.43 -43.01
CA ARG A 318 -3.40 8.47 -43.88
C ARG A 318 -2.81 7.06 -43.86
N HIS A 319 -2.33 6.60 -42.71
CA HIS A 319 -1.95 5.21 -42.50
C HIS A 319 -3.12 4.29 -42.92
N PRO A 320 -2.89 3.24 -43.75
CA PRO A 320 -3.98 2.47 -44.36
C PRO A 320 -5.02 1.93 -43.37
N ARG A 321 -4.58 1.56 -42.15
CA ARG A 321 -5.45 1.06 -41.07
C ARG A 321 -6.42 2.12 -40.54
N TYR A 322 -6.04 3.39 -40.56
CA TYR A 322 -6.76 4.48 -39.88
C TYR A 322 -7.44 5.47 -40.84
N VAL A 323 -7.42 5.21 -42.16
CA VAL A 323 -8.18 6.00 -43.14
C VAL A 323 -9.68 5.86 -42.90
N ILE A 324 -10.16 4.64 -42.65
CA ILE A 324 -11.59 4.33 -42.48
C ILE A 324 -11.99 4.31 -40.99
N GLY A 325 -11.08 3.88 -40.11
CA GLY A 325 -11.29 3.85 -38.67
C GLY A 325 -10.25 4.70 -37.93
N PRO A 326 -10.33 6.04 -37.99
CA PRO A 326 -9.36 6.89 -37.32
C PRO A 326 -9.42 6.74 -35.80
N VAL A 327 -8.27 6.92 -35.16
CA VAL A 327 -8.12 6.81 -33.71
C VAL A 327 -8.59 8.11 -33.05
N ARG A 328 -9.25 8.00 -31.89
CA ARG A 328 -9.61 9.16 -31.08
C ARG A 328 -8.37 9.63 -30.32
N GLN A 329 -7.93 10.84 -30.60
CA GLN A 329 -6.75 11.49 -30.02
C GLN A 329 -7.17 12.75 -29.29
N GLU A 330 -6.55 13.02 -28.15
CA GLU A 330 -6.78 14.19 -27.29
C GLU A 330 -5.44 14.76 -26.84
N ASP A 331 -5.32 16.09 -26.84
CA ASP A 331 -4.14 16.76 -26.30
C ASP A 331 -4.31 16.96 -24.80
N GLU A 332 -3.47 16.30 -24.00
CA GLU A 332 -3.41 16.49 -22.54
C GLU A 332 -2.55 17.70 -22.18
N TRP A 333 -1.51 17.95 -22.98
CA TRP A 333 -0.59 19.07 -22.78
C TRP A 333 0.02 19.51 -24.11
N ASP A 334 0.26 20.81 -24.27
CA ASP A 334 0.80 21.39 -25.51
C ASP A 334 2.33 21.39 -25.57
N HIS A 335 3.04 21.67 -24.46
CA HIS A 335 4.51 21.79 -24.41
C HIS A 335 5.11 21.26 -23.07
N PRO A 336 5.82 20.11 -23.06
CA PRO A 336 5.99 19.18 -24.17
C PRO A 336 4.65 18.59 -24.59
N ARG A 337 4.56 18.12 -25.85
CA ARG A 337 3.30 17.60 -26.37
C ARG A 337 3.00 16.25 -25.73
N ILE A 338 1.97 16.20 -24.89
CA ILE A 338 1.47 14.97 -24.25
C ILE A 338 0.10 14.67 -24.85
N VAL A 339 -0.07 13.47 -25.37
CA VAL A 339 -1.24 13.09 -26.14
C VAL A 339 -1.86 11.83 -25.55
N ARG A 340 -3.18 11.83 -25.39
CA ARG A 340 -3.96 10.64 -25.08
C ARG A 340 -4.61 10.07 -26.33
N TYR A 341 -4.57 8.75 -26.45
CA TYR A 341 -5.31 7.96 -27.41
C TYR A 341 -6.36 7.13 -26.70
N HIS A 342 -7.60 7.12 -27.19
CA HIS A 342 -8.73 6.47 -26.55
C HIS A 342 -9.11 5.14 -27.21
N ASN A 343 -9.51 4.16 -26.40
CA ASN A 343 -10.02 2.85 -26.82
C ASN A 343 -9.04 2.11 -27.75
N ILE A 344 -7.76 2.10 -27.38
CA ILE A 344 -6.70 1.53 -28.21
C ILE A 344 -6.56 0.03 -28.03
N VAL A 345 -6.92 -0.48 -26.86
CA VAL A 345 -6.85 -1.90 -26.54
C VAL A 345 -8.19 -2.33 -25.96
N SER A 346 -8.71 -3.46 -26.42
CA SER A 346 -9.99 -3.99 -25.94
C SER A 346 -9.84 -4.65 -24.56
N ASP A 347 -10.94 -4.75 -23.80
CA ASP A 347 -10.94 -5.43 -22.50
C ASP A 347 -10.36 -6.85 -22.56
N LYS A 348 -10.70 -7.61 -23.60
CA LYS A 348 -10.19 -8.97 -23.80
C LYS A 348 -8.67 -9.00 -24.01
N GLU A 349 -8.13 -8.04 -24.77
CA GLU A 349 -6.68 -7.92 -24.98
C GLU A 349 -5.99 -7.52 -23.67
N MET A 350 -6.54 -6.57 -22.92
CA MET A 350 -6.00 -6.13 -21.62
C MET A 350 -5.98 -7.26 -20.58
N GLU A 351 -7.07 -8.02 -20.45
CA GLU A 351 -7.11 -9.14 -19.49
C GLU A 351 -6.13 -10.26 -19.88
N LYS A 352 -5.93 -10.51 -21.18
CA LYS A 352 -4.93 -11.49 -21.63
C LYS A 352 -3.51 -11.04 -21.28
N VAL A 353 -3.19 -9.76 -21.48
CA VAL A 353 -1.89 -9.20 -21.08
C VAL A 353 -1.68 -9.33 -19.57
N LYS A 354 -2.69 -9.03 -18.75
CA LYS A 354 -2.61 -9.22 -17.29
C LYS A 354 -2.41 -10.68 -16.91
N GLU A 355 -3.12 -11.61 -17.55
CA GLU A 355 -2.99 -13.06 -17.33
C GLU A 355 -1.56 -13.55 -17.58
N LEU A 356 -0.96 -13.12 -18.70
CA LEU A 356 0.43 -13.46 -19.06
C LEU A 356 1.45 -12.86 -18.08
N ALA A 357 1.18 -11.65 -17.58
CA ALA A 357 2.07 -10.95 -16.67
C ALA A 357 2.02 -11.51 -15.23
N LYS A 358 0.83 -11.83 -14.71
CA LYS A 358 0.60 -12.29 -13.32
C LYS A 358 1.63 -13.29 -12.77
N PRO A 359 1.96 -14.41 -13.44
CA PRO A 359 2.91 -15.39 -12.89
C PRO A 359 4.36 -14.89 -12.84
N ARG A 360 4.67 -13.80 -13.54
CA ARG A 360 6.00 -13.20 -13.65
C ARG A 360 6.13 -11.88 -12.92
N LEU A 361 5.06 -11.37 -12.29
CA LEU A 361 5.15 -10.13 -11.52
C LEU A 361 6.03 -10.34 -10.31
N HIS A 362 7.22 -9.75 -10.34
CA HIS A 362 8.13 -9.61 -9.21
C HIS A 362 8.25 -8.13 -8.85
N ARG A 363 8.72 -7.83 -7.64
CA ARG A 363 9.02 -6.45 -7.25
C ARG A 363 9.98 -5.86 -8.28
N SER A 364 9.68 -4.64 -8.75
CA SER A 364 10.48 -4.03 -9.81
C SER A 364 11.87 -3.69 -9.27
N GLU A 365 12.91 -4.29 -9.85
CA GLU A 365 14.29 -3.85 -9.71
C GLU A 365 14.57 -2.81 -10.79
N VAL A 366 15.29 -1.75 -10.45
CA VAL A 366 15.88 -0.86 -11.47
C VAL A 366 17.31 -1.31 -11.66
N VAL A 367 17.73 -1.40 -12.93
CA VAL A 367 19.07 -1.83 -13.33
C VAL A 367 20.10 -1.01 -12.55
N GLY A 368 20.83 -1.65 -11.64
CA GLY A 368 21.95 -1.05 -10.91
C GLY A 368 21.84 -0.97 -9.38
N GLU A 369 20.67 -1.20 -8.75
CA GLU A 369 20.53 -1.13 -7.28
C GLU A 369 19.60 -2.20 -6.68
N GLU A 370 20.01 -2.80 -5.55
CA GLU A 370 19.21 -3.70 -4.74
C GLU A 370 18.05 -2.93 -4.06
N THR A 371 16.81 -3.39 -4.28
CA THR A 371 15.57 -3.01 -3.57
C THR A 371 15.42 -1.53 -3.21
N VAL A 372 15.00 -0.70 -4.16
CA VAL A 372 14.91 0.75 -3.92
C VAL A 372 13.50 1.20 -3.51
N HIS A 373 13.44 2.16 -2.58
CA HIS A 373 12.22 2.74 -2.01
C HIS A 373 11.46 3.65 -3.00
N PHE A 374 12.08 4.06 -4.11
CA PHE A 374 11.52 5.03 -5.05
C PHE A 374 10.43 4.47 -5.99
N ARG A 375 10.40 3.15 -6.22
CA ARG A 375 9.41 2.49 -7.09
C ARG A 375 8.71 1.36 -6.35
N ILE A 376 7.44 1.58 -6.08
CA ILE A 376 6.58 0.67 -5.32
C ILE A 376 5.58 0.06 -6.30
N SER A 377 6.08 -0.87 -7.11
CA SER A 377 5.31 -1.60 -8.13
C SER A 377 5.91 -2.95 -8.45
N GLN A 378 5.09 -3.84 -8.98
CA GLN A 378 5.58 -5.07 -9.60
C GLN A 378 5.61 -4.92 -11.12
N SER A 379 6.60 -5.51 -11.77
CA SER A 379 6.67 -5.51 -13.22
C SER A 379 7.02 -6.87 -13.81
N ALA A 380 6.63 -7.05 -15.05
CA ALA A 380 6.97 -8.17 -15.90
C ALA A 380 7.21 -7.67 -17.31
N PHE A 381 8.11 -8.31 -18.05
CA PHE A 381 8.35 -8.02 -19.46
C PHE A 381 7.74 -9.12 -20.31
N LEU A 382 6.97 -8.72 -21.33
CA LEU A 382 6.35 -9.61 -22.29
C LEU A 382 6.96 -9.39 -23.67
N ARG A 383 7.46 -10.47 -24.25
CA ARG A 383 8.08 -10.46 -25.59
C ARG A 383 7.03 -10.66 -26.67
N ALA A 384 7.24 -10.06 -27.83
CA ALA A 384 6.28 -10.11 -28.94
C ALA A 384 5.89 -11.54 -29.37
N TYR A 385 6.85 -12.47 -29.35
CA TYR A 385 6.63 -13.86 -29.77
C TYR A 385 5.89 -14.73 -28.74
N GLU A 386 5.62 -14.22 -27.53
CA GLU A 386 5.02 -15.03 -26.46
C GLU A 386 3.52 -15.24 -26.64
N ASP A 387 2.81 -14.25 -27.19
CA ASP A 387 1.38 -14.36 -27.49
C ASP A 387 1.02 -13.38 -28.62
N PRO A 388 0.17 -13.79 -29.59
CA PRO A 388 -0.30 -12.91 -30.67
C PRO A 388 -0.93 -11.60 -30.18
N VAL A 389 -1.47 -11.54 -28.97
CA VAL A 389 -2.02 -10.30 -28.39
C VAL A 389 -0.93 -9.23 -28.21
N VAL A 390 0.27 -9.63 -27.79
CA VAL A 390 1.39 -8.71 -27.53
C VAL A 390 1.90 -8.16 -28.85
N ASP A 391 2.09 -9.03 -29.85
CA ASP A 391 2.48 -8.64 -31.21
C ASP A 391 1.46 -7.68 -31.85
N LYS A 392 0.17 -7.97 -31.69
CA LYS A 392 -0.91 -7.10 -32.20
C LYS A 392 -0.92 -5.73 -31.53
N ILE A 393 -0.63 -5.66 -30.22
CA ILE A 393 -0.49 -4.39 -29.50
C ILE A 393 0.74 -3.63 -30.01
N ASN A 394 1.88 -4.29 -30.16
CA ASN A 394 3.09 -3.71 -30.72
C ASN A 394 2.81 -3.11 -32.10
N GLN A 395 2.29 -3.89 -33.05
CA GLN A 395 1.97 -3.37 -34.39
C GLN A 395 1.00 -2.17 -34.34
N ARG A 396 0.05 -2.16 -33.41
CA ARG A 396 -0.88 -1.04 -33.24
C ARG A 396 -0.15 0.22 -32.75
N ILE A 397 0.83 0.10 -31.86
CA ILE A 397 1.67 1.22 -31.40
C ILE A 397 2.49 1.79 -32.57
N GLU A 398 3.12 0.95 -33.38
CA GLU A 398 3.85 1.39 -34.59
C GLU A 398 2.91 2.13 -35.55
N ASP A 399 1.77 1.54 -35.89
CA ASP A 399 0.83 2.15 -36.82
C ASP A 399 0.29 3.51 -36.34
N ILE A 400 0.09 3.68 -35.03
CA ILE A 400 -0.43 4.92 -34.44
C ILE A 400 0.67 5.98 -34.39
N THR A 401 1.82 5.64 -33.84
CA THR A 401 2.91 6.60 -33.61
C THR A 401 3.67 6.93 -34.89
N GLY A 402 3.64 6.05 -35.89
CA GLY A 402 4.48 6.10 -37.08
C GLY A 402 5.94 5.75 -36.81
N LEU A 403 6.31 5.45 -35.57
CA LEU A 403 7.68 5.13 -35.17
C LEU A 403 7.94 3.64 -35.35
N ASP A 404 9.17 3.31 -35.77
CA ASP A 404 9.62 1.93 -35.83
C ASP A 404 9.74 1.34 -34.42
N ILE A 405 9.27 0.11 -34.21
CA ILE A 405 9.30 -0.54 -32.89
C ILE A 405 10.18 -1.78 -32.87
N THR A 406 10.93 -2.06 -33.94
CA THR A 406 11.75 -3.28 -34.04
C THR A 406 12.87 -3.29 -33.00
N THR A 407 13.39 -2.11 -32.66
CA THR A 407 14.41 -1.88 -31.64
C THR A 407 13.83 -1.48 -30.28
N ALA A 408 12.50 -1.35 -30.17
CA ALA A 408 11.84 -0.95 -28.94
C ALA A 408 11.93 -2.04 -27.85
N ASP A 409 11.87 -1.62 -26.60
CA ASP A 409 11.94 -2.54 -25.45
C ASP A 409 10.75 -3.51 -25.45
N ASP A 410 10.93 -4.64 -24.76
CA ASP A 410 9.83 -5.57 -24.49
C ASP A 410 8.67 -4.85 -23.78
N LEU A 411 7.45 -5.36 -23.96
CA LEU A 411 6.27 -4.73 -23.39
C LEU A 411 6.31 -4.91 -21.87
N GLN A 412 6.63 -3.85 -21.14
CA GLN A 412 6.61 -3.87 -19.68
C GLN A 412 5.15 -3.80 -19.23
N VAL A 413 4.77 -4.66 -18.30
CA VAL A 413 3.48 -4.63 -17.60
C VAL A 413 3.77 -4.33 -16.15
N ALA A 414 3.07 -3.36 -15.56
CA ALA A 414 3.23 -3.01 -14.16
C ALA A 414 1.90 -2.99 -13.41
N ASN A 415 1.93 -3.42 -12.14
CA ASN A 415 0.82 -3.30 -11.20
C ASN A 415 1.23 -2.45 -10.00
N TYR A 416 0.41 -1.44 -9.71
CA TYR A 416 0.47 -0.63 -8.50
C TYR A 416 -0.78 -0.93 -7.66
N GLY A 417 -0.58 -1.56 -6.50
CA GLY A 417 -1.59 -1.69 -5.45
C GLY A 417 -1.81 -0.37 -4.71
N ILE A 418 -2.58 -0.41 -3.62
CA ILE A 418 -2.83 0.76 -2.77
C ILE A 418 -1.49 1.32 -2.26
N GLY A 419 -1.31 2.63 -2.34
CA GLY A 419 -0.05 3.31 -2.01
C GLY A 419 1.07 3.08 -3.02
N GLY A 420 0.91 2.20 -4.01
CA GLY A 420 1.93 1.95 -5.03
C GLY A 420 2.19 3.18 -5.88
N GLN A 421 3.47 3.54 -6.04
CA GLN A 421 3.93 4.75 -6.72
C GLN A 421 5.18 4.51 -7.55
N TYR A 422 5.55 5.50 -8.36
CA TYR A 422 6.87 5.62 -8.96
C TYR A 422 7.29 7.08 -8.83
N GLU A 423 8.36 7.34 -8.08
CA GLU A 423 8.94 8.67 -7.92
C GLU A 423 9.34 9.31 -9.27
N PRO A 424 9.53 10.65 -9.30
CA PRO A 424 9.94 11.38 -10.49
C PRO A 424 11.19 10.80 -11.14
N HIS A 425 11.10 10.52 -12.44
CA HIS A 425 12.20 9.98 -13.23
C HIS A 425 12.11 10.41 -14.70
N LEU A 426 13.22 10.22 -15.40
CA LEU A 426 13.33 10.36 -16.85
C LEU A 426 13.39 8.98 -17.48
N ASP A 427 12.70 8.82 -18.61
CA ASP A 427 12.74 7.55 -19.36
C ASP A 427 13.98 7.43 -20.25
N PHE A 428 14.65 8.55 -20.56
CA PHE A 428 15.87 8.56 -21.38
C PHE A 428 17.12 8.53 -20.49
N ARG A 429 18.20 7.99 -21.04
CA ARG A 429 19.53 7.97 -20.40
C ARG A 429 20.12 9.37 -20.34
N GLN A 430 20.64 9.76 -19.18
CA GLN A 430 21.36 11.03 -19.00
C GLN A 430 22.83 10.90 -19.42
N LYS A 431 23.46 12.03 -19.80
CA LYS A 431 24.85 12.05 -20.31
C LYS A 431 25.87 11.54 -19.28
N ASP A 432 25.57 11.69 -17.99
CA ASP A 432 26.47 11.34 -16.88
C ASP A 432 26.31 9.89 -16.41
N GLU A 433 25.38 9.11 -16.98
CA GLU A 433 25.16 7.71 -16.63
C GLU A 433 26.13 6.78 -17.38
N PRO A 434 26.73 5.77 -16.71
CA PRO A 434 27.77 4.89 -17.27
C PRO A 434 27.32 4.16 -18.55
N GLU A 435 28.26 3.98 -19.49
CA GLU A 435 28.08 3.44 -20.85
C GLU A 435 27.71 1.94 -20.94
N GLU A 436 27.23 1.31 -19.86
CA GLU A 436 26.93 -0.13 -19.83
C GLU A 436 25.81 -0.56 -20.82
N PHE A 437 25.14 0.40 -21.46
CA PHE A 437 24.13 0.17 -22.50
C PHE A 437 24.62 0.29 -23.96
N GLU A 438 25.90 0.58 -24.21
CA GLU A 438 26.43 0.54 -25.59
C GLU A 438 26.37 -0.87 -26.21
N GLU A 439 26.27 -1.93 -25.39
CA GLU A 439 26.27 -3.32 -25.88
C GLU A 439 25.06 -3.69 -26.74
N LEU A 440 23.92 -2.97 -26.64
CA LEU A 440 22.72 -3.26 -27.44
C LEU A 440 22.70 -2.54 -28.80
N GLY A 441 23.48 -1.46 -28.96
CA GLY A 441 23.53 -0.66 -30.19
C GLY A 441 22.17 -0.12 -30.67
N SER A 442 21.15 -0.09 -29.82
CA SER A 442 19.77 0.29 -30.16
C SER A 442 19.45 1.75 -29.82
N GLY A 443 20.34 2.42 -29.09
CA GLY A 443 20.27 3.85 -28.80
C GLY A 443 19.32 4.20 -27.65
N ASN A 444 19.16 5.51 -27.40
CA ASN A 444 18.37 6.06 -26.30
C ASN A 444 16.85 5.94 -26.54
N ARG A 445 16.05 6.04 -25.47
CA ARG A 445 14.57 5.93 -25.51
C ARG A 445 13.99 7.25 -25.99
N ILE A 446 13.52 7.27 -27.24
CA ILE A 446 13.06 8.47 -27.93
C ILE A 446 11.65 8.91 -27.52
N ALA A 447 10.80 7.95 -27.15
CA ALA A 447 9.40 8.17 -26.80
C ALA A 447 8.88 7.07 -25.89
N THR A 448 7.85 7.41 -25.12
CA THR A 448 7.16 6.48 -24.22
C THR A 448 5.70 6.36 -24.61
N TRP A 449 5.24 5.11 -24.61
CA TRP A 449 3.84 4.75 -24.73
C TRP A 449 3.38 4.06 -23.46
N LEU A 450 2.49 4.71 -22.71
CA LEU A 450 1.93 4.23 -21.45
C LEU A 450 0.45 3.89 -21.64
N LEU A 451 0.11 2.60 -21.64
CA LEU A 451 -1.27 2.10 -21.74
C LEU A 451 -1.86 1.88 -20.34
N TYR A 452 -3.03 2.45 -20.07
CA TYR A 452 -3.81 2.15 -18.85
C TYR A 452 -4.74 0.96 -19.08
N MET A 453 -4.63 -0.07 -18.24
CA MET A 453 -5.40 -1.32 -18.33
C MET A 453 -6.42 -1.52 -17.19
N SER A 454 -6.52 -0.55 -16.28
CA SER A 454 -7.57 -0.49 -15.26
C SER A 454 -8.01 0.95 -15.02
N ASP A 455 -9.24 1.09 -14.55
CA ASP A 455 -9.73 2.35 -13.99
C ASP A 455 -9.25 2.44 -12.53
N VAL A 456 -8.87 3.65 -12.12
CA VAL A 456 -8.42 3.94 -10.75
C VAL A 456 -9.38 4.98 -10.18
N PRO A 457 -10.27 4.62 -9.24
CA PRO A 457 -11.25 5.56 -8.69
C PRO A 457 -10.64 6.81 -8.07
N ALA A 458 -9.49 6.69 -7.40
CA ALA A 458 -8.78 7.83 -6.82
C ALA A 458 -7.26 7.62 -6.76
N GLY A 459 -6.52 8.70 -7.00
CA GLY A 459 -5.06 8.68 -7.08
C GLY A 459 -4.53 8.01 -8.35
N GLY A 460 -3.26 7.62 -8.36
CA GLY A 460 -2.68 6.88 -9.48
C GLY A 460 -2.43 7.70 -10.76
N ALA A 461 -2.55 9.03 -10.73
CA ALA A 461 -2.25 9.90 -11.87
C ALA A 461 -0.79 9.73 -12.35
N THR A 462 -0.55 9.92 -13.65
CA THR A 462 0.79 10.15 -14.18
C THR A 462 1.01 11.65 -14.23
N VAL A 463 2.00 12.15 -13.48
CA VAL A 463 2.26 13.60 -13.35
C VAL A 463 3.61 13.95 -13.96
N PHE A 464 3.69 15.09 -14.61
CA PHE A 464 4.92 15.64 -15.17
C PHE A 464 5.35 16.80 -14.31
N THR A 465 6.33 16.54 -13.45
CA THR A 465 6.76 17.44 -12.37
C THR A 465 7.21 18.78 -12.91
N GLU A 466 8.01 18.79 -13.97
CA GLU A 466 8.60 20.03 -14.49
C GLU A 466 7.59 21.02 -15.08
N VAL A 467 6.59 20.50 -15.81
CA VAL A 467 5.57 21.35 -16.46
C VAL A 467 4.26 21.46 -15.69
N GLY A 468 4.10 20.67 -14.63
CA GLY A 468 2.91 20.64 -13.82
C GLY A 468 1.68 20.02 -14.48
N ALA A 469 1.89 19.12 -15.45
CA ALA A 469 0.82 18.37 -16.11
C ALA A 469 0.42 17.14 -15.28
N ALA A 470 -0.86 16.76 -15.32
CA ALA A 470 -1.36 15.57 -14.63
C ALA A 470 -2.35 14.83 -15.51
N VAL A 471 -2.14 13.54 -15.69
CA VAL A 471 -2.88 12.68 -16.61
C VAL A 471 -3.52 11.55 -15.81
N GLN A 472 -4.86 11.57 -15.72
CA GLN A 472 -5.59 10.57 -14.94
C GLN A 472 -5.65 9.22 -15.67
N PRO A 473 -5.55 8.09 -14.95
CA PRO A 473 -5.65 6.76 -15.54
C PRO A 473 -7.11 6.49 -15.97
N ILE A 474 -7.29 6.17 -17.26
CA ILE A 474 -8.59 5.79 -17.82
C ILE A 474 -8.37 4.50 -18.60
N LYS A 475 -9.10 3.43 -18.23
CA LYS A 475 -8.91 2.11 -18.83
C LYS A 475 -9.06 2.15 -20.36
N GLY A 476 -8.17 1.46 -21.06
CA GLY A 476 -8.17 1.37 -22.52
C GLY A 476 -7.60 2.59 -23.23
N THR A 477 -7.18 3.63 -22.49
CA THR A 477 -6.49 4.79 -23.04
C THR A 477 -4.97 4.62 -22.94
N ALA A 478 -4.24 5.24 -23.87
CA ALA A 478 -2.78 5.29 -23.84
C ALA A 478 -2.29 6.73 -23.91
N VAL A 479 -1.24 7.04 -23.17
CA VAL A 479 -0.59 8.34 -23.14
C VAL A 479 0.75 8.22 -23.83
N PHE A 480 1.05 9.20 -24.67
CA PHE A 480 2.24 9.22 -25.49
C PHE A 480 2.93 10.58 -25.39
N TRP A 481 4.25 10.54 -25.22
CA TRP A 481 5.12 11.72 -25.25
C TRP A 481 6.50 11.33 -25.82
N TYR A 482 7.21 12.32 -26.32
CA TYR A 482 8.60 12.17 -26.73
C TYR A 482 9.51 12.53 -25.58
N ASN A 483 10.48 11.67 -25.27
CA ASN A 483 11.49 11.86 -24.23
C ASN A 483 12.67 12.70 -24.73
N LEU A 484 12.92 12.65 -26.04
CA LEU A 484 14.01 13.36 -26.71
C LEU A 484 13.46 14.39 -27.68
N PHE A 485 14.14 15.51 -27.79
CA PHE A 485 13.99 16.46 -28.88
C PHE A 485 14.35 15.79 -30.23
N PRO A 486 13.90 16.34 -31.37
CA PRO A 486 14.35 15.89 -32.69
C PRO A 486 15.86 15.94 -32.90
N SER A 487 16.58 16.78 -32.15
CA SER A 487 18.04 16.82 -32.11
C SER A 487 18.69 15.56 -31.50
N GLY A 488 17.92 14.76 -30.76
CA GLY A 488 18.42 13.63 -29.96
C GLY A 488 18.72 13.98 -28.51
N GLU A 489 18.68 15.26 -28.14
CA GLU A 489 18.89 15.71 -26.75
C GLU A 489 17.68 15.39 -25.86
N GLY A 490 17.96 15.14 -24.58
CA GLY A 490 16.94 14.82 -23.58
C GLY A 490 16.02 16.01 -23.25
N ASP A 491 14.70 15.79 -23.26
CA ASP A 491 13.74 16.79 -22.82
C ASP A 491 13.42 16.61 -21.33
N TYR A 492 14.16 17.32 -20.46
CA TYR A 492 13.98 17.30 -19.01
C TYR A 492 12.56 17.70 -18.55
N ARG A 493 11.78 18.38 -19.39
CA ARG A 493 10.37 18.70 -19.10
C ARG A 493 9.46 17.46 -19.04
N THR A 494 9.98 16.32 -19.48
CA THR A 494 9.30 15.01 -19.48
C THR A 494 9.58 14.21 -18.22
N GLU A 495 10.29 14.77 -17.23
CA GLU A 495 10.35 14.19 -15.89
C GLU A 495 8.94 13.94 -15.38
N HIS A 496 8.68 12.68 -15.04
CA HIS A 496 7.35 12.24 -14.70
C HIS A 496 7.37 11.18 -13.60
N ALA A 497 6.21 11.05 -12.95
CA ALA A 497 6.02 10.17 -11.81
C ALA A 497 4.64 9.51 -11.89
N ALA A 498 4.48 8.39 -11.19
CA ALA A 498 3.18 7.78 -10.94
C ALA A 498 2.78 8.08 -9.49
N CYS A 499 1.76 8.90 -9.31
CA CYS A 499 1.18 9.20 -8.00
C CYS A 499 0.73 7.92 -7.29
N PRO A 500 0.74 7.89 -5.95
CA PRO A 500 0.28 6.74 -5.19
C PRO A 500 -1.17 6.42 -5.51
N VAL A 501 -1.52 5.15 -5.68
CA VAL A 501 -2.93 4.77 -5.83
C VAL A 501 -3.64 4.92 -4.49
N LEU A 502 -4.67 5.78 -4.43
CA LEU A 502 -5.44 5.99 -3.20
C LEU A 502 -6.55 4.95 -3.06
N VAL A 503 -7.29 4.71 -4.14
CA VAL A 503 -8.36 3.71 -4.20
C VAL A 503 -8.25 2.91 -5.49
N GLY A 504 -8.33 1.58 -5.37
CA GLY A 504 -8.32 0.64 -6.50
C GLY A 504 -6.93 0.05 -6.78
N SER A 505 -6.67 -0.33 -8.03
CA SER A 505 -5.38 -0.85 -8.46
C SER A 505 -5.08 -0.41 -9.88
N LYS A 506 -3.88 0.15 -10.09
CA LYS A 506 -3.42 0.66 -11.38
C LYS A 506 -2.63 -0.41 -12.11
N TRP A 507 -3.17 -0.88 -13.23
CA TRP A 507 -2.49 -1.74 -14.19
C TRP A 507 -2.10 -0.89 -15.39
N VAL A 508 -0.82 -0.91 -15.73
CA VAL A 508 -0.30 -0.20 -16.90
C VAL A 508 0.62 -1.09 -17.71
N SER A 509 0.79 -0.72 -18.97
CA SER A 509 1.84 -1.28 -19.80
C SER A 509 2.65 -0.19 -20.47
N ASN A 510 3.97 -0.28 -20.34
CA ASN A 510 4.95 0.64 -20.91
C ASN A 510 5.60 0.01 -22.14
N LYS A 511 5.73 0.81 -23.19
CA LYS A 511 6.54 0.50 -24.36
C LYS A 511 7.48 1.68 -24.60
N TRP A 512 8.77 1.45 -24.42
CA TRP A 512 9.80 2.44 -24.70
C TRP A 512 10.33 2.23 -26.13
N ILE A 513 10.15 3.26 -26.95
CA ILE A 513 10.58 3.26 -28.34
C ILE A 513 12.00 3.82 -28.39
N ARG A 514 12.89 3.20 -29.17
CA ARG A 514 14.30 3.61 -29.27
C ARG A 514 14.57 4.45 -30.52
N GLU A 515 15.66 5.21 -30.48
CA GLU A 515 16.06 6.13 -31.56
C GLU A 515 16.47 5.41 -32.85
N ARG A 516 17.05 4.22 -32.76
CA ARG A 516 17.50 3.47 -33.94
C ARG A 516 16.31 2.95 -34.73
N GLY A 517 16.32 3.17 -36.05
CA GLY A 517 15.20 2.88 -36.95
C GLY A 517 14.29 4.09 -37.21
N GLN A 518 14.54 5.23 -36.54
CA GLN A 518 13.76 6.46 -36.73
C GLN A 518 14.39 7.47 -37.71
N GLU A 519 15.56 7.17 -38.29
CA GLU A 519 16.39 8.13 -39.04
C GLU A 519 15.64 8.78 -40.22
N PHE A 520 14.72 8.02 -40.82
CA PHE A 520 13.88 8.48 -41.92
C PHE A 520 12.41 8.72 -41.54
N ARG A 521 12.03 8.39 -40.30
CA ARG A 521 10.65 8.55 -39.79
C ARG A 521 10.50 9.82 -38.94
N ARG A 522 11.56 10.23 -38.23
CA ARG A 522 11.62 11.42 -37.39
C ARG A 522 12.88 12.22 -37.72
N HIS A 523 12.76 13.16 -38.65
CA HIS A 523 13.88 14.02 -39.05
C HIS A 523 14.32 14.97 -37.93
N CYS A 524 15.61 15.25 -37.88
CA CYS A 524 16.17 16.20 -36.93
C CYS A 524 15.68 17.63 -37.18
N GLY A 525 15.53 18.39 -36.10
CA GLY A 525 15.25 19.83 -36.12
C GLY A 525 16.47 20.64 -36.55
N LEU A 526 16.28 21.92 -36.83
CA LEU A 526 17.38 22.84 -37.16
C LEU A 526 18.02 23.41 -35.89
N GLN A 527 17.28 23.44 -34.78
CA GLN A 527 17.74 23.81 -33.45
C GLN A 527 17.61 22.64 -32.49
N GLU A 528 18.29 22.78 -31.34
CA GLU A 528 18.34 21.76 -30.30
C GLU A 528 16.97 21.45 -29.69
N THR A 529 16.08 22.44 -29.61
CA THR A 529 14.75 22.33 -28.96
C THR A 529 13.58 22.42 -29.95
N ASP A 530 13.86 22.43 -31.25
CA ASP A 530 12.86 22.56 -32.33
C ASP A 530 11.82 21.43 -32.36
#